data_AF-A0A7C3K1V0-F1
#
_entry.id   AF-A0A7C3K1V0-F1
#
_cell.length_a   1.000
_cell.length_b   1.000
_cell.length_c   1.000
_cell.angle_alpha   90.00
_cell.angle_beta   90.00
_cell.angle_gamma   90.00
#
_symmetry.space_group_name_H-M   'P 1'
#
loop_
_entity.id
_entity.type
_entity.pdbx_description
1 polymer ?
#
loop_
_entity_poly.entity_id
_entity_poly.type
_entity_poly.pdbx_seq_one_letter_code
_entity_poly.pdbx_strand_id
1 'polypeptide(L)'
;MTADDRKGKAVYAVDLLTGKQFWRLDYRRDPRMKYSIPSDISRVDTNGDGYVDRLYVGDMGGLMWRFDIKDPDPNAWSGRILFNSNISVTGGRRKIFYPPDVTLEKGYEMVFFGTGDREHPEDTNVTNRFDAVKDR
;
A
#
# COMPACT_ATOMS: atom_id res chain seq x y z
N MET A 1 -18.13 11.42 -6.08
CA MET A 1 -16.81 10.83 -6.40
C MET A 1 -15.76 11.86 -6.05
N THR A 2 -14.94 11.63 -5.03
CA THR A 2 -13.76 12.48 -4.78
C THR A 2 -12.78 12.28 -5.94
N ALA A 3 -12.40 13.39 -6.57
CA ALA A 3 -11.56 13.44 -7.78
C ALA A 3 -10.22 12.74 -7.58
N ASP A 4 -9.60 12.30 -8.68
CA ASP A 4 -8.25 11.73 -8.67
C ASP A 4 -7.28 12.73 -8.00
N ASP A 5 -6.45 12.24 -7.06
CA ASP A 5 -5.52 13.09 -6.35
C ASP A 5 -4.41 13.55 -7.29
N ARG A 6 -4.03 14.83 -7.25
CA ARG A 6 -2.97 15.34 -8.16
C ARG A 6 -1.57 14.93 -7.72
N LYS A 7 -1.34 14.70 -6.42
CA LYS A 7 -0.02 14.41 -5.81
C LYS A 7 -0.10 13.23 -4.83
N GLY A 8 1.07 12.78 -4.34
CA GLY A 8 1.17 11.78 -3.27
C GLY A 8 0.82 10.35 -3.66
N LYS A 9 0.75 10.03 -4.96
CA LYS A 9 0.21 8.78 -5.50
C LYS A 9 1.27 7.89 -6.18
N ALA A 10 2.43 7.76 -5.54
CA ALA A 10 3.55 7.02 -6.09
C ALA A 10 4.43 6.42 -5.01
N VAL A 11 4.98 5.25 -5.29
CA VAL A 11 6.07 4.63 -4.53
C VAL A 11 7.29 4.62 -5.43
N TYR A 12 8.45 5.03 -4.91
CA TYR A 12 9.68 5.11 -5.68
C TYR A 12 10.88 4.74 -4.80
N ALA A 13 11.92 4.24 -5.45
CA ALA A 13 13.18 3.90 -4.80
C ALA A 13 14.28 4.82 -5.32
N VAL A 14 15.13 5.27 -4.40
CA VAL A 14 16.24 6.17 -4.65
C VAL A 14 17.53 5.53 -4.19
N ASP A 15 18.59 5.77 -4.95
CA ASP A 15 19.93 5.42 -4.52
C ASP A 15 20.32 6.33 -3.34
N LEU A 16 20.78 5.72 -2.24
CA LEU A 16 21.04 6.44 -0.99
C LEU A 16 22.23 7.38 -1.06
N LEU A 17 23.21 7.11 -1.92
CA LEU A 17 24.44 7.91 -2.03
C LEU A 17 24.26 9.10 -2.97
N THR A 18 23.49 8.91 -4.05
CA THR A 18 23.34 9.89 -5.13
C THR A 18 21.99 10.60 -5.11
N GLY A 19 20.99 10.06 -4.40
CA GLY A 19 19.61 10.55 -4.43
C GLY A 19 18.89 10.28 -5.76
N LYS A 20 19.52 9.59 -6.71
CA LYS A 20 18.92 9.31 -8.02
C LYS A 20 17.78 8.29 -7.86
N GLN A 21 16.60 8.64 -8.33
CA GLN A 21 15.50 7.68 -8.46
C GLN A 21 15.84 6.64 -9.53
N PHE A 22 15.87 5.35 -9.16
CA PHE A 22 16.14 4.25 -10.09
C PHE A 22 14.91 3.40 -10.38
N TRP A 23 13.88 3.45 -9.52
CA TRP A 23 12.62 2.74 -9.73
C TRP A 23 11.43 3.56 -9.23
N ARG A 24 10.25 3.37 -9.85
CA ARG A 24 9.01 4.04 -9.47
C ARG A 24 7.79 3.31 -10.03
N LEU A 25 6.75 3.19 -9.21
CA LEU A 25 5.38 2.94 -9.65
C LEU A 25 4.49 4.15 -9.32
N ASP A 26 3.75 4.61 -10.33
CA ASP A 26 2.78 5.69 -10.21
C ASP A 26 1.64 5.51 -11.23
N TYR A 27 0.71 6.46 -11.27
CA TYR A 27 -0.43 6.47 -12.19
C TYR A 27 -0.07 6.21 -13.67
N ARG A 28 1.11 6.66 -14.15
CA ARG A 28 1.50 6.48 -15.56
C ARG A 28 1.80 5.02 -15.88
N ARG A 29 2.25 4.25 -14.89
CA ARG A 29 2.58 2.83 -15.02
C ARG A 29 1.42 1.93 -14.57
N ASP A 30 0.68 2.35 -13.56
CA ASP A 30 -0.54 1.69 -13.12
C ASP A 30 -1.67 2.73 -12.91
N PRO A 31 -2.64 2.83 -13.83
CA PRO A 31 -3.75 3.79 -13.74
C PRO A 31 -4.66 3.61 -12.52
N ARG A 32 -4.47 2.56 -11.71
CA ARG A 32 -5.18 2.34 -10.45
C ARG A 32 -4.56 3.11 -9.29
N MET A 33 -3.31 3.58 -9.39
CA MET A 33 -2.67 4.47 -8.41
C MET A 33 -3.23 5.90 -8.52
N LYS A 34 -4.51 6.07 -8.16
CA LYS A 34 -5.27 7.33 -8.29
C LYS A 34 -5.26 8.18 -7.03
N TYR A 35 -5.00 7.55 -5.89
CA TYR A 35 -5.20 8.13 -4.57
C TYR A 35 -3.87 8.43 -3.90
N SER A 36 -3.83 9.46 -3.07
CA SER A 36 -2.64 9.72 -2.26
C SER A 36 -2.41 8.59 -1.26
N ILE A 37 -1.15 8.38 -0.93
CA ILE A 37 -0.62 7.34 -0.06
C ILE A 37 -0.09 8.02 1.22
N PRO A 38 -0.95 8.19 2.25
CA PRO A 38 -0.54 8.79 3.51
C PRO A 38 -0.01 7.78 4.52
N SER A 39 -0.20 6.47 4.27
CA SER A 39 0.30 5.37 5.09
C SER A 39 1.82 5.26 4.95
N ASP A 40 2.49 4.96 6.06
CA ASP A 40 3.90 4.58 6.04
C ASP A 40 4.08 3.19 5.42
N ILE A 41 5.24 2.96 4.80
CA ILE A 41 5.55 1.69 4.15
C ILE A 41 6.00 0.66 5.19
N SER A 42 5.32 -0.47 5.23
CA SER A 42 5.77 -1.66 5.94
C SER A 42 6.69 -2.49 5.08
N ARG A 43 7.79 -2.97 5.68
CA ARG A 43 8.91 -3.62 5.00
C ARG A 43 9.06 -5.04 5.55
N VAL A 44 9.23 -6.00 4.67
CA VAL A 44 9.30 -7.42 5.03
C VAL A 44 10.47 -8.08 4.33
N ASP A 45 11.31 -8.73 5.11
CA ASP A 45 12.31 -9.69 4.67
C ASP A 45 11.68 -11.08 4.80
N THR A 46 11.45 -11.77 3.69
CA THR A 46 10.66 -13.02 3.65
C THR A 46 11.52 -14.27 3.79
N ASN A 47 12.82 -14.17 3.59
CA ASN A 47 13.77 -15.29 3.68
C ASN A 47 14.83 -15.12 4.79
N GLY A 48 14.83 -14.00 5.50
CA GLY A 48 15.71 -13.72 6.63
C GLY A 48 17.16 -13.45 6.24
N ASP A 49 17.42 -12.97 5.02
CA ASP A 49 18.78 -12.69 4.54
C ASP A 49 19.26 -11.25 4.86
N GLY A 50 18.42 -10.45 5.51
CA GLY A 50 18.70 -9.07 5.90
C GLY A 50 18.31 -8.04 4.84
N TYR A 51 17.79 -8.45 3.69
CA TYR A 51 17.29 -7.56 2.65
C TYR A 51 15.76 -7.53 2.63
N VAL A 52 15.20 -6.35 2.32
CA VAL A 52 13.74 -6.21 2.20
C VAL A 52 13.30 -6.79 0.87
N ASP A 53 12.41 -7.77 0.92
CA ASP A 53 11.86 -8.45 -0.25
C ASP A 53 10.53 -7.86 -0.71
N ARG A 54 9.74 -7.35 0.25
CA ARG A 54 8.36 -6.95 0.02
C ARG A 54 7.98 -5.72 0.82
N LEU A 55 7.14 -4.89 0.20
CA LEU A 55 6.59 -3.68 0.79
C LEU A 55 5.06 -3.72 0.77
N TYR A 56 4.42 -3.13 1.79
CA TYR A 56 2.98 -2.89 1.83
C TYR A 56 2.67 -1.46 2.23
N VAL A 57 1.65 -0.86 1.62
CA VAL A 57 1.21 0.50 1.95
C VAL A 57 -0.25 0.73 1.58
N GLY A 58 -0.97 1.44 2.45
CA GLY A 58 -2.36 1.82 2.22
C GLY A 58 -2.52 3.18 1.55
N ASP A 59 -3.58 3.35 0.76
CA ASP A 59 -3.95 4.64 0.16
C ASP A 59 -5.31 5.18 0.63
N MET A 60 -5.61 6.45 0.30
CA MET A 60 -6.92 7.07 0.59
C MET A 60 -8.05 6.51 -0.28
N GLY A 61 -7.72 5.66 -1.24
CA GLY A 61 -8.65 4.85 -2.01
C GLY A 61 -9.08 3.57 -1.33
N GLY A 62 -8.59 3.30 -0.12
CA GLY A 62 -8.81 2.04 0.60
C GLY A 62 -8.16 0.84 -0.08
N LEU A 63 -7.13 1.07 -0.89
CA LEU A 63 -6.35 0.02 -1.52
C LEU A 63 -5.13 -0.28 -0.66
N MET A 64 -4.94 -1.55 -0.34
CA MET A 64 -3.67 -2.05 0.19
C MET A 64 -2.80 -2.48 -0.98
N TRP A 65 -1.71 -1.76 -1.18
CA TRP A 65 -0.72 -2.06 -2.21
C TRP A 65 0.36 -2.98 -1.67
N ARG A 66 0.85 -3.84 -2.54
CA ARG A 66 1.96 -4.76 -2.29
C ARG A 66 3.00 -4.57 -3.40
N PHE A 67 4.28 -4.51 -3.04
CA PHE A 67 5.38 -4.41 -3.98
C PHE A 67 6.39 -5.53 -3.74
N ASP A 68 6.78 -6.23 -4.81
CA ASP A 68 7.88 -7.20 -4.79
C ASP A 68 9.16 -6.51 -5.25
N ILE A 69 10.17 -6.51 -4.38
CA ILE A 69 11.46 -5.84 -4.59
C ILE A 69 12.67 -6.76 -4.31
N LYS A 70 12.42 -8.07 -4.16
CA LYS A 70 13.44 -9.10 -3.89
C LYS A 70 14.46 -9.27 -5.03
N ASP A 71 14.02 -9.08 -6.27
CA ASP A 71 14.88 -9.35 -7.43
C ASP A 71 16.10 -8.39 -7.43
N PRO A 72 17.32 -8.87 -7.67
CA PRO A 72 18.49 -7.99 -7.74
C PRO A 72 18.43 -6.99 -8.91
N ASP A 73 17.65 -7.25 -9.96
CA ASP A 73 17.36 -6.27 -11.01
C ASP A 73 16.08 -5.48 -10.68
N PRO A 74 16.18 -4.16 -10.41
CA PRO A 74 15.00 -3.32 -10.16
C PRO A 74 13.99 -3.29 -11.30
N ASN A 75 14.35 -3.66 -12.53
CA ASN A 75 13.39 -3.76 -13.64
C ASN A 75 12.41 -4.93 -13.47
N ALA A 76 12.75 -5.94 -12.68
CA ALA A 76 11.88 -7.05 -12.34
C ALA A 76 10.96 -6.74 -11.13
N TRP A 77 11.16 -5.60 -10.46
CA TRP A 77 10.30 -5.19 -9.35
C TRP A 77 8.91 -4.82 -9.84
N SER A 78 7.89 -5.18 -9.05
CA SER A 78 6.50 -4.99 -9.42
C SER A 78 5.64 -4.49 -8.26
N GLY A 79 4.49 -3.92 -8.58
CA GLY A 79 3.47 -3.58 -7.59
C GLY A 79 2.08 -4.01 -8.03
N ARG A 80 1.24 -4.42 -7.08
CA ARG A 80 -0.15 -4.82 -7.30
C ARG A 80 -1.02 -4.41 -6.12
N ILE A 81 -2.32 -4.35 -6.36
CA ILE A 81 -3.31 -4.24 -5.28
C ILE A 81 -3.43 -5.62 -4.63
N LEU A 82 -3.13 -5.71 -3.34
CA LEU A 82 -3.37 -6.90 -2.52
C LEU A 82 -4.85 -6.97 -2.11
N PHE A 83 -5.41 -5.84 -1.67
CA PHE A 83 -6.76 -5.79 -1.14
C PHE A 83 -7.43 -4.45 -1.43
N ASN A 84 -8.77 -4.47 -1.53
CA ASN A 84 -9.59 -3.29 -1.69
C ASN A 84 -10.69 -3.27 -0.61
N SER A 85 -10.53 -2.42 0.41
CA SER A 85 -11.48 -2.27 1.51
C SER A 85 -12.79 -1.59 1.11
N ASN A 86 -12.85 -0.99 -0.08
CA ASN A 86 -14.03 -0.29 -0.58
C ASN A 86 -15.00 -1.15 -1.40
N ILE A 87 -14.79 -2.47 -1.43
CA ILE A 87 -15.79 -3.39 -1.99
C ILE A 87 -17.12 -3.19 -1.23
N SER A 88 -18.17 -2.88 -2.00
CA SER A 88 -19.54 -2.64 -1.50
C SER A 88 -19.70 -1.42 -0.57
N VAL A 89 -18.79 -0.44 -0.60
CA VAL A 89 -18.97 0.84 0.09
C VAL A 89 -19.65 1.84 -0.84
N THR A 90 -20.75 2.44 -0.39
CA THR A 90 -21.46 3.51 -1.09
C THR A 90 -21.44 4.77 -0.24
N GLY A 91 -21.14 5.93 -0.82
CA GLY A 91 -21.18 7.21 -0.09
C GLY A 91 -19.89 7.65 0.61
N GLY A 92 -18.80 6.88 0.56
CA GLY A 92 -17.52 7.28 1.14
C GLY A 92 -16.39 6.30 0.83
N ARG A 93 -15.28 6.36 1.59
CA ARG A 93 -14.14 5.46 1.43
C ARG A 93 -13.57 5.04 2.78
N ARG A 94 -13.27 3.75 2.90
CA ARG A 94 -12.42 3.16 3.94
C ARG A 94 -10.95 3.49 3.67
N LYS A 95 -10.56 4.76 3.87
CA LYS A 95 -9.17 5.22 3.70
C LYS A 95 -8.23 4.44 4.62
N ILE A 96 -6.97 4.26 4.21
CA ILE A 96 -5.93 3.62 5.02
C ILE A 96 -4.83 4.64 5.28
N PHE A 97 -4.71 5.09 6.54
CA PHE A 97 -3.77 6.15 6.94
C PHE A 97 -2.54 5.67 7.68
N TYR A 98 -2.60 4.47 8.26
CA TYR A 98 -1.55 3.95 9.12
C TYR A 98 -0.84 2.78 8.44
N PRO A 99 0.45 2.52 8.76
CA PRO A 99 1.17 1.38 8.21
C PRO A 99 0.46 0.07 8.57
N PRO A 100 0.41 -0.91 7.66
CA PRO A 100 -0.05 -2.25 8.01
C PRO A 100 0.97 -2.94 8.94
N ASP A 101 0.51 -3.81 9.82
CA ASP A 101 1.39 -4.76 10.52
C ASP A 101 1.45 -6.07 9.72
N VAL A 102 2.61 -6.73 9.70
CA VAL A 102 2.82 -7.93 8.89
C VAL A 102 3.49 -9.03 9.71
N THR A 103 2.88 -10.21 9.71
CA THR A 103 3.48 -11.42 10.28
C THR A 103 3.84 -12.42 9.18
N LEU A 104 4.96 -13.10 9.37
CA LEU A 104 5.40 -14.19 8.50
C LEU A 104 4.82 -15.51 9.01
N GLU A 105 3.98 -16.14 8.20
CA GLU A 105 3.45 -17.47 8.44
C GLU A 105 4.15 -18.50 7.54
N LYS A 106 3.91 -19.79 7.78
CA LYS A 106 4.50 -20.85 6.96
C LYS A 106 3.99 -20.79 5.51
N GLY A 107 4.75 -20.12 4.65
CA GLY A 107 4.52 -20.01 3.21
C GLY A 107 3.61 -18.87 2.77
N TYR A 108 3.32 -17.90 3.63
CA TYR A 108 2.54 -16.70 3.30
C TYR A 108 2.73 -15.62 4.36
N GLU A 109 2.32 -14.40 4.05
CA GLU A 109 2.30 -13.27 4.97
C GLU A 109 0.85 -12.94 5.37
N MET A 110 0.65 -12.55 6.63
CA MET A 110 -0.61 -11.98 7.09
C MET A 110 -0.44 -10.48 7.27
N VAL A 111 -1.29 -9.70 6.59
CA VAL A 111 -1.26 -8.23 6.59
C VAL A 111 -2.46 -7.72 7.36
N PHE A 112 -2.21 -6.99 8.44
CA PHE A 112 -3.22 -6.44 9.34
C PHE A 112 -3.25 -4.92 9.22
N PHE A 113 -4.44 -4.34 9.05
CA PHE A 113 -4.55 -2.88 8.95
C PHE A 113 -5.94 -2.37 9.32
N GLY A 114 -5.97 -1.16 9.86
CA GLY A 114 -7.20 -0.42 10.13
C GLY A 114 -7.56 0.52 8.97
N THR A 115 -8.85 0.63 8.71
CA THR A 115 -9.43 1.66 7.85
C THR A 115 -10.09 2.75 8.70
N GLY A 116 -10.15 3.98 8.19
CA GLY A 116 -10.77 5.10 8.86
C GLY A 116 -10.48 6.42 8.19
N ASP A 117 -11.35 7.42 8.39
CA ASP A 117 -11.11 8.78 7.92
C ASP A 117 -10.74 9.70 9.09
N ARG A 118 -9.44 9.87 9.34
CA ARG A 118 -8.97 10.78 10.41
C ARG A 118 -9.30 12.25 10.13
N GLU A 119 -9.57 12.60 8.87
CA GLU A 119 -9.95 13.96 8.47
C GLU A 119 -11.43 14.24 8.78
N HIS A 120 -12.25 13.18 8.89
CA HIS A 120 -13.68 13.24 9.20
C HIS A 120 -14.04 12.17 10.25
N PRO A 121 -13.57 12.32 11.51
CA PRO A 121 -13.72 11.29 12.53
C PRO A 121 -15.17 11.01 12.94
N GLU A 122 -16.10 11.94 12.67
CA GLU A 122 -17.53 11.82 12.97
C GLU A 122 -18.36 11.29 11.78
N ASP A 123 -17.74 10.93 10.64
CA ASP A 123 -18.47 10.41 9.49
C ASP A 123 -19.12 9.04 9.81
N THR A 124 -20.44 8.99 9.66
CA THR A 124 -21.23 7.76 9.87
C THR A 124 -21.63 7.07 8.56
N ASN A 125 -21.28 7.63 7.39
CA ASN A 125 -21.63 7.07 6.08
C ASN A 125 -20.84 5.78 5.77
N VAL A 126 -19.68 5.60 6.38
CA VAL A 126 -18.80 4.45 6.17
C VAL A 126 -18.54 3.75 7.49
N THR A 127 -18.91 2.48 7.59
CA THR A 127 -18.45 1.63 8.69
C THR A 127 -17.00 1.23 8.47
N ASN A 128 -16.11 1.75 9.31
CA ASN A 128 -14.69 1.40 9.37
C ASN A 128 -14.47 -0.05 9.79
N ARG A 129 -13.29 -0.59 9.47
CA ARG A 129 -12.91 -2.00 9.71
C ARG A 129 -11.45 -2.13 10.07
N PHE A 130 -11.15 -3.17 10.85
CA PHE A 130 -9.82 -3.74 10.95
C PHE A 130 -9.81 -5.02 10.11
N ASP A 131 -8.96 -5.06 9.09
CA ASP A 131 -8.87 -6.15 8.12
C ASP A 131 -7.61 -6.99 8.41
N ALA A 132 -7.72 -8.31 8.22
CA ALA A 132 -6.61 -9.26 8.22
C ALA A 132 -6.60 -10.00 6.88
N VAL A 133 -5.57 -9.78 6.08
CA VAL A 133 -5.48 -10.26 4.70
C VAL A 133 -4.32 -11.23 4.56
N LYS A 134 -4.63 -12.43 4.04
CA LYS A 134 -3.62 -13.42 3.66
C LYS A 134 -3.06 -13.09 2.28
N ASP A 135 -1.75 -12.90 2.19
CA ASP A 135 -1.04 -12.71 0.92
C ASP A 135 -0.46 -14.05 0.44
N ARG A 136 -0.99 -14.60 -0.65
CA ARG A 136 -0.60 -15.90 -1.22
C ARG A 136 -0.11 -15.74 -2.66
#